data_AF-A0A926HA59-F1
#
_entry.id   AF-A0A926HA59-F1
#
_cell.length_a   1.000
_cell.length_b   1.000
_cell.length_c   1.000
_cell.angle_alpha   90.00
_cell.angle_beta   90.00
_cell.angle_gamma   90.00
#
_symmetry.space_group_name_H-M   'P 1'
#
loop_
_entity.id
_entity.type
_entity.pdbx_description
1 polymer ?
#
loop_
_entity_poly.entity_id
_entity_poly.type
_entity_poly.pdbx_seq_one_letter_code
_entity_poly.pdbx_strand_id
1 'polypeptide(L)'
;MTLVVKVGGGEGIDYGALCADLAAQWQAGTRAVLVHGGSHETNLLQERLGHPARFVTSPSGYTSRYTDRQTLEIFMMAYSGKMNKTIVERLQRLGVNAIGLSGIDGRLLEGQRKNAIRIVEDGKQKILRDDWTGTVERVNAPLLHMLLEHGYL
;
A
#
# COMPACT_ATOMS: atom_id res chain seq x y z
N MET A 1 16.95 1.13 -17.36
CA MET A 1 15.58 1.64 -17.19
C MET A 1 14.90 0.76 -16.14
N THR A 2 14.16 1.34 -15.21
CA THR A 2 13.44 0.60 -14.17
C THR A 2 11.94 0.75 -14.40
N LEU A 3 11.22 -0.37 -14.50
CA LEU A 3 9.77 -0.39 -14.61
C LEU A 3 9.14 -0.22 -13.22
N VAL A 4 8.15 0.65 -13.07
CA VAL A 4 7.36 0.75 -11.84
C VAL A 4 5.96 0.27 -12.14
N VAL A 5 5.55 -0.83 -11.49
CA VAL A 5 4.23 -1.43 -11.66
C VAL A 5 3.38 -1.10 -10.44
N LYS A 6 2.22 -0.48 -10.64
CA LYS A 6 1.23 -0.27 -9.58
C LYS A 6 0.06 -1.24 -9.76
N VAL A 7 -0.08 -2.19 -8.84
CA VAL A 7 -1.29 -3.03 -8.75
C VAL A 7 -2.28 -2.42 -7.77
N GLY A 8 -3.56 -2.43 -8.11
CA GLY A 8 -4.66 -2.00 -7.25
C GLY A 8 -4.75 -2.81 -5.93
N GLY A 9 -5.76 -2.53 -5.12
CA GLY A 9 -6.06 -3.29 -3.91
C GLY A 9 -7.52 -3.72 -3.79
N GLY A 10 -8.26 -3.63 -4.90
CA GLY A 10 -9.68 -3.99 -4.98
C GLY A 10 -9.88 -5.51 -5.00
N GLU A 11 -11.14 -5.90 -4.94
CA GLU A 11 -11.56 -7.28 -5.12
C GLU A 11 -11.26 -7.77 -6.55
N GLY A 12 -11.01 -9.07 -6.71
CA GLY A 12 -10.84 -9.70 -8.03
C GLY A 12 -9.48 -9.51 -8.68
N ILE A 13 -8.49 -8.92 -8.00
CA ILE A 13 -7.13 -8.82 -8.53
C ILE A 13 -6.46 -10.19 -8.56
N ASP A 14 -6.06 -10.64 -9.75
CA ASP A 14 -5.28 -11.86 -9.94
C ASP A 14 -3.79 -11.60 -9.69
N TYR A 15 -3.39 -11.74 -8.42
CA TYR A 15 -1.98 -11.67 -8.03
C TYR A 15 -1.15 -12.85 -8.58
N GLY A 16 -1.78 -13.96 -8.99
CA GLY A 16 -1.08 -15.08 -9.62
C GLY A 16 -0.57 -14.70 -10.99
N ALA A 17 -1.48 -14.25 -11.87
CA ALA A 17 -1.15 -13.76 -13.21
C ALA A 17 -0.16 -12.58 -13.16
N LEU A 18 -0.39 -11.61 -12.25
CA LEU A 18 0.52 -10.48 -12.06
C LEU A 18 1.94 -10.94 -11.71
N CYS A 19 2.10 -11.83 -10.73
CA CYS A 19 3.43 -12.27 -10.31
C CYS A 19 4.11 -13.10 -11.41
N ALA A 20 3.36 -13.89 -12.17
CA ALA A 20 3.88 -14.66 -13.30
C ALA A 20 4.44 -13.74 -14.41
N ASP A 21 3.68 -12.72 -14.81
CA ASP A 21 4.14 -11.76 -15.81
C ASP A 21 5.35 -10.95 -15.32
N LEU A 22 5.28 -10.46 -14.07
CA LEU A 22 6.39 -9.72 -13.47
C LEU A 22 7.67 -10.57 -13.37
N ALA A 23 7.54 -11.86 -13.06
CA ALA A 23 8.66 -12.79 -13.03
C ALA A 23 9.26 -13.03 -14.42
N ALA A 24 8.42 -13.17 -15.45
CA ALA A 24 8.89 -13.30 -16.82
C ALA A 24 9.68 -12.05 -17.27
N GLN A 25 9.17 -10.84 -16.96
CA GLN A 25 9.88 -9.58 -17.24
C GLN A 25 11.22 -9.50 -16.50
N TRP A 26 11.23 -9.88 -15.21
CA TRP A 26 12.44 -9.89 -14.40
C TRP A 26 13.51 -10.83 -14.97
N GLN A 27 13.12 -12.05 -15.35
CA GLN A 27 14.00 -13.05 -15.95
C GLN A 27 14.50 -12.64 -17.34
N ALA A 28 13.74 -11.84 -18.08
CA ALA A 28 14.17 -11.21 -19.34
C ALA A 28 15.15 -10.04 -19.14
N GLY A 29 15.50 -9.70 -17.89
CA GLY A 29 16.46 -8.63 -17.55
C GLY A 29 15.83 -7.28 -17.24
N THR A 30 14.50 -7.17 -17.20
CA THR A 30 13.81 -5.93 -16.82
C THR A 30 13.87 -5.73 -15.32
N ARG A 31 14.57 -4.68 -14.87
CA ARG A 31 14.51 -4.22 -13.48
C ARG A 31 13.13 -3.63 -13.21
N ALA A 32 12.46 -4.10 -12.15
CA ALA A 32 11.12 -3.64 -11.80
C ALA A 32 10.99 -3.33 -10.31
N VAL A 33 10.08 -2.43 -9.96
CA VAL A 33 9.59 -2.16 -8.61
C VAL A 33 8.07 -2.33 -8.63
N LEU A 34 7.54 -3.18 -7.74
CA LEU A 34 6.11 -3.40 -7.59
C LEU A 34 5.56 -2.61 -6.40
N VAL A 35 4.54 -1.79 -6.64
CA VAL A 35 3.75 -1.11 -5.61
C VAL A 35 2.37 -1.75 -5.58
N HIS A 36 1.93 -2.23 -4.42
CA HIS A 36 0.62 -2.90 -4.28
C HIS A 36 -0.37 -2.14 -3.40
N GLY A 37 -1.65 -2.44 -3.57
CA GLY A 37 -2.71 -2.04 -2.64
C GLY A 37 -3.08 -3.16 -1.66
N GLY A 38 -4.20 -2.97 -0.96
CA GLY A 38 -4.74 -3.95 0.00
C GLY A 38 -6.08 -3.53 0.60
N SER A 39 -6.84 -2.67 -0.08
CA SER A 39 -8.05 -2.04 0.47
C SER A 39 -9.18 -3.04 0.72
N HIS A 40 -9.36 -4.01 -0.18
CA HIS A 40 -10.35 -5.08 -0.01
C HIS A 40 -9.99 -5.96 1.19
N GLU A 41 -8.74 -6.40 1.29
CA GLU A 41 -8.26 -7.20 2.42
C GLU A 41 -8.38 -6.44 3.76
N THR A 42 -8.10 -5.13 3.75
CA THR A 42 -8.29 -4.29 4.94
C THR A 42 -9.74 -4.28 5.38
N ASN A 43 -10.69 -4.15 4.45
CA ASN A 43 -12.11 -4.20 4.78
C ASN A 43 -12.50 -5.55 5.40
N LEU A 44 -12.05 -6.67 4.81
CA LEU A 44 -12.31 -8.01 5.34
C LEU A 44 -11.76 -8.18 6.76
N LEU A 45 -10.55 -7.70 7.04
CA LEU A 45 -9.98 -7.75 8.38
C LEU A 45 -10.71 -6.82 9.36
N GLN A 46 -11.10 -5.63 8.92
CA GLN A 46 -11.88 -4.69 9.72
C GLN A 46 -13.21 -5.29 10.18
N GLU A 47 -13.96 -5.92 9.28
CA GLU A 47 -15.21 -6.62 9.63
C GLU A 47 -14.97 -7.74 10.64
N ARG A 48 -13.96 -8.58 10.40
CA ARG A 48 -13.62 -9.71 11.28
C ARG A 48 -13.18 -9.29 12.68
N LEU A 49 -12.57 -8.11 12.81
CA LEU A 49 -12.07 -7.56 14.07
C LEU A 49 -13.10 -6.64 14.76
N GLY A 50 -14.32 -6.51 14.20
CA GLY A 50 -15.37 -5.67 14.77
C GLY A 50 -15.07 -4.17 14.70
N HIS A 51 -14.22 -3.74 13.76
CA HIS A 51 -13.87 -2.33 13.53
C HIS A 51 -14.14 -1.95 12.07
N PRO A 52 -15.42 -1.91 11.63
CA PRO A 52 -15.80 -1.80 10.23
C PRO A 52 -15.28 -0.52 9.58
N ALA A 53 -15.13 -0.56 8.25
CA ALA A 53 -14.56 0.55 7.49
C ALA A 53 -15.44 1.81 7.56
N ARG A 54 -14.87 2.93 8.02
CA ARG A 54 -15.50 4.25 7.92
C ARG A 54 -14.88 5.04 6.76
N PHE A 55 -15.74 5.59 5.91
CA PHE A 55 -15.33 6.51 4.85
C PHE A 55 -15.87 7.91 5.11
N VAL A 56 -15.08 8.92 4.76
CA VAL A 56 -15.42 10.33 4.94
C VAL A 56 -15.20 11.09 3.65
N THR A 57 -16.07 12.06 3.39
CA THR A 57 -16.08 12.85 2.15
C THR A 57 -15.66 14.29 2.46
N SER A 58 -14.71 14.84 1.70
CA SER A 58 -14.29 16.23 1.83
C SER A 58 -15.34 17.20 1.25
N PRO A 59 -15.28 18.51 1.57
CA PRO A 59 -16.10 19.52 0.91
C PRO A 59 -15.92 19.58 -0.62
N SER A 60 -14.81 19.08 -1.16
CA SER A 60 -14.56 18.98 -2.59
C SER A 60 -15.14 17.71 -3.23
N GLY A 61 -15.85 16.88 -2.46
CA GLY A 61 -16.44 15.62 -2.92
C GLY A 61 -15.48 14.43 -2.96
N TYR A 62 -14.27 14.56 -2.41
CA TYR A 62 -13.31 13.46 -2.39
C TYR A 62 -13.56 12.54 -1.19
N THR A 63 -13.82 11.26 -1.45
CA THR A 63 -14.03 10.24 -0.42
C THR A 63 -12.74 9.49 -0.10
N SER A 64 -12.46 9.34 1.19
CA SER A 64 -11.29 8.61 1.69
C SER A 64 -11.65 7.78 2.92
N ARG A 65 -10.85 6.74 3.21
CA ARG A 65 -10.98 5.97 4.45
C ARG A 65 -10.59 6.85 5.62
N TYR A 66 -11.47 6.97 6.60
CA TYR A 66 -11.10 7.50 7.89
C TYR A 66 -10.19 6.49 8.60
N THR A 67 -8.98 6.93 8.94
CA THR A 67 -7.93 6.05 9.45
C THR A 67 -7.56 6.50 10.85
N ASP A 68 -8.32 6.06 11.85
CA ASP A 68 -7.89 6.16 13.25
C ASP A 68 -6.71 5.23 13.56
N ARG A 69 -6.22 5.26 14.82
CA ARG A 69 -5.06 4.47 15.22
C ARG A 69 -5.27 2.96 15.03
N GLN A 70 -6.45 2.45 15.39
CA GLN A 70 -6.77 1.03 15.25
C GLN A 70 -6.90 0.63 13.77
N THR A 71 -7.51 1.48 12.95
CA THR A 71 -7.60 1.30 11.50
C THR A 71 -6.21 1.26 10.87
N LEU A 72 -5.27 2.10 11.31
CA LEU A 72 -3.88 2.07 10.84
C LEU A 72 -3.18 0.75 11.18
N GLU A 73 -3.43 0.19 12.37
CA GLU A 73 -2.88 -1.12 12.75
C GLU A 73 -3.46 -2.24 11.87
N ILE A 74 -4.77 -2.22 11.60
CA ILE A 74 -5.40 -3.16 10.67
C ILE A 74 -4.87 -2.98 9.24
N PHE A 75 -4.65 -1.73 8.82
CA PHE A 75 -4.04 -1.42 7.54
C PHE A 75 -2.63 -2.03 7.43
N MET A 76 -1.79 -1.91 8.46
CA MET A 76 -0.47 -2.54 8.48
C MET A 76 -0.56 -4.08 8.43
N MET A 77 -1.49 -4.68 9.16
CA MET A 77 -1.72 -6.14 9.11
C MET A 77 -2.10 -6.61 7.69
N ALA A 78 -3.00 -5.88 7.03
CA ALA A 78 -3.44 -6.21 5.67
C ALA A 78 -2.34 -5.95 4.63
N TYR A 79 -1.79 -4.74 4.60
CA TYR A 79 -0.85 -4.30 3.56
C TYR A 79 0.54 -4.88 3.79
N SER A 80 1.21 -4.52 4.88
CA SER A 80 2.60 -4.90 5.14
C SER A 80 2.76 -6.35 5.59
N GLY A 81 1.71 -6.92 6.20
CA GLY A 81 1.63 -8.33 6.56
C GLY A 81 1.12 -9.17 5.38
N LYS A 82 -0.18 -9.44 5.37
CA LYS A 82 -0.77 -10.46 4.48
C LYS A 82 -0.45 -10.21 3.01
N MET A 83 -0.79 -9.04 2.48
CA MET A 83 -0.66 -8.77 1.04
C MET A 83 0.80 -8.76 0.59
N ASN A 84 1.65 -7.99 1.27
CA ASN A 84 3.06 -7.88 0.93
C ASN A 84 3.75 -9.25 0.97
N LYS A 85 3.52 -10.05 2.02
CA LYS A 85 4.20 -11.34 2.17
C LYS A 85 3.63 -12.41 1.25
N THR A 86 2.34 -12.38 0.91
CA THR A 86 1.77 -13.25 -0.13
C THR A 86 2.36 -12.96 -1.51
N ILE A 87 2.59 -11.69 -1.86
CA ILE A 87 3.22 -11.34 -3.15
C ILE A 87 4.68 -11.80 -3.17
N VAL A 88 5.44 -11.51 -2.11
CA VAL A 88 6.83 -11.98 -1.98
C VAL A 88 6.90 -13.50 -2.10
N GLU A 89 6.07 -14.24 -1.36
CA GLU A 89 6.02 -15.70 -1.44
C GLU A 89 5.77 -16.20 -2.87
N ARG A 90 4.83 -15.60 -3.59
CA ARG A 90 4.52 -15.97 -4.99
C ARG A 90 5.70 -15.73 -5.93
N LEU A 91 6.36 -14.57 -5.81
CA LEU A 91 7.53 -14.24 -6.61
C LEU A 91 8.71 -15.17 -6.30
N GLN A 92 8.92 -15.50 -5.02
CA GLN A 92 9.95 -16.45 -4.61
C GLN A 92 9.71 -17.84 -5.21
N ARG A 93 8.46 -18.32 -5.25
CA ARG A 93 8.09 -19.58 -5.93
C ARG A 93 8.34 -19.56 -7.44
N LEU A 94 8.41 -18.38 -8.05
CA LEU A 94 8.72 -18.17 -9.47
C LEU A 94 10.22 -17.92 -9.71
N GLY A 95 11.07 -18.09 -8.68
CA GLY A 95 12.51 -17.89 -8.79
C GLY A 95 12.94 -16.42 -8.81
N VAL A 96 12.06 -15.50 -8.42
CA VAL A 96 12.39 -14.07 -8.28
C VAL A 96 12.70 -13.77 -6.83
N ASN A 97 13.89 -13.24 -6.57
CA ASN A 97 14.32 -12.87 -5.22
C ASN A 97 13.70 -11.53 -4.79
N ALA A 98 12.41 -11.56 -4.44
CA ALA A 98 11.65 -10.36 -4.06
C ALA A 98 11.87 -9.95 -2.60
N ILE A 99 11.94 -8.64 -2.35
CA ILE A 99 12.00 -8.05 -0.99
C ILE A 99 10.79 -7.14 -0.73
N GLY A 100 9.98 -7.55 0.26
CA GLY A 100 8.78 -6.81 0.61
C GLY A 100 9.02 -5.75 1.69
N LEU A 101 8.91 -4.47 1.31
CA LEU A 101 9.06 -3.31 2.19
C LEU A 101 7.75 -2.50 2.32
N SER A 102 7.67 -1.73 3.40
CA SER A 102 6.69 -0.68 3.64
C SER A 102 7.37 0.68 3.73
N GLY A 103 6.59 1.76 3.77
CA GLY A 103 7.14 3.12 3.83
C GLY A 103 8.01 3.40 5.06
N ILE A 104 7.82 2.68 6.17
CA ILE A 104 8.58 2.87 7.41
C ILE A 104 9.96 2.21 7.37
N ASP A 105 10.15 1.19 6.52
CA ASP A 105 11.39 0.43 6.45
C ASP A 105 12.49 1.30 5.83
N GLY A 106 13.53 1.60 6.60
CA GLY A 106 14.60 2.50 6.17
C GLY A 106 14.12 3.90 5.78
N ARG A 107 12.95 4.33 6.30
CA ARG A 107 12.26 5.56 5.90
C ARG A 107 12.03 5.64 4.39
N LEU A 108 11.64 4.50 3.80
CA LEU A 108 11.45 4.37 2.35
C LEU A 108 10.53 5.46 1.79
N LEU A 109 9.42 5.75 2.47
CA LEU A 109 8.47 6.79 2.08
C LEU A 109 8.23 7.73 3.27
N GLU A 110 8.38 9.02 3.02
CA GLU A 110 8.12 10.06 4.02
C GLU A 110 7.25 11.17 3.44
N GLY A 111 6.45 11.80 4.31
CA GLY A 111 5.66 12.97 3.95
C GLY A 111 4.93 13.52 5.16
N GLN A 112 3.96 14.40 4.91
CA GLN A 112 3.26 15.11 5.97
C GLN A 112 1.92 14.44 6.28
N ARG A 113 1.69 14.19 7.58
CA ARG A 113 0.36 13.85 8.08
C ARG A 113 -0.55 15.08 7.98
N LYS A 114 -1.79 14.89 7.57
CA LYS A 114 -2.83 15.93 7.61
C LYS A 114 -3.26 16.12 9.07
N ASN A 115 -2.79 17.20 9.70
CA ASN A 115 -3.13 17.54 11.09
C ASN A 115 -4.63 17.76 11.34
N ALA A 116 -5.35 18.15 10.28
CA ALA A 116 -6.79 18.29 10.30
C ALA A 116 -7.34 18.04 8.89
N ILE A 117 -8.40 17.23 8.79
CA ILE A 117 -9.17 17.08 7.56
C ILE A 117 -10.57 17.65 7.75
N ARG A 118 -11.05 18.40 6.75
CA ARG A 118 -12.44 18.87 6.70
C ARG A 118 -13.26 17.82 5.99
N ILE A 119 -14.38 17.44 6.59
CA ILE A 119 -15.32 16.46 6.04
C ILE A 119 -16.73 17.04 6.02
N VAL A 120 -17.59 16.47 5.20
CA VAL A 120 -19.04 16.69 5.22
C VAL A 120 -19.70 15.41 5.75
N GLU A 121 -20.45 15.54 6.84
CA GLU A 121 -21.20 14.45 7.46
C GLU A 121 -22.56 15.01 7.90
N ASP A 122 -23.64 14.36 7.48
CA ASP A 122 -25.02 14.82 7.71
C ASP A 122 -25.29 16.26 7.23
N GLY A 123 -24.70 16.64 6.09
CA GLY A 123 -24.79 17.98 5.51
C GLY A 123 -24.03 19.07 6.27
N LYS A 124 -23.29 18.72 7.34
CA LYS A 124 -22.50 19.66 8.15
C LYS A 124 -21.01 19.47 7.90
N GLN A 125 -20.27 20.57 7.86
CA GLN A 125 -18.81 20.52 7.84
C GLN A 125 -18.28 20.20 9.24
N LYS A 126 -17.44 19.17 9.34
CA LYS A 126 -16.74 18.76 10.56
C LYS A 126 -15.23 18.76 10.33
N ILE A 127 -14.46 18.86 11.41
CA ILE A 127 -13.00 18.76 11.39
C ILE A 127 -12.59 17.51 12.16
N LEU A 128 -11.86 16.60 11.50
CA LEU A 128 -11.22 15.47 12.16
C LEU A 128 -9.74 15.76 12.37
N ARG A 129 -9.19 15.37 13.52
CA ARG A 129 -7.79 15.63 13.93
C ARG A 129 -7.00 14.35 14.24
N ASP A 130 -7.70 13.25 14.35
CA ASP A 130 -7.23 11.91 14.69
C ASP A 130 -7.14 10.98 13.46
N ASP A 131 -7.29 11.55 12.26
CA ASP A 131 -7.04 10.84 11.01
C ASP A 131 -5.53 10.71 10.74
N TRP A 132 -5.05 9.49 10.51
CA TRP A 132 -3.65 9.15 10.25
C TRP A 132 -3.37 9.01 8.75
N THR A 133 -3.82 9.98 7.97
CA THR A 133 -3.55 10.05 6.53
C THR A 133 -2.62 11.21 6.19
N GLY A 134 -1.97 11.13 5.02
CA GLY A 134 -0.95 12.09 4.63
C GLY A 134 -0.59 12.03 3.15
N THR A 135 0.44 12.80 2.81
CA THR A 135 1.12 12.76 1.51
C THR A 135 2.38 11.91 1.60
N VAL A 136 2.93 11.54 0.44
CA VAL A 136 4.32 11.10 0.30
C VAL A 136 5.04 12.19 -0.48
N GLU A 137 6.12 12.70 0.07
CA GLU A 137 6.89 13.84 -0.46
C GLU A 137 8.36 13.47 -0.71
N ARG A 138 8.85 12.43 -0.04
CA ARG A 138 10.22 11.92 -0.20
C ARG A 138 10.22 10.41 -0.32
N VAL A 139 11.15 9.93 -1.14
CA VAL A 139 11.44 8.51 -1.33
C VAL A 139 12.91 8.29 -1.03
N ASN A 140 13.24 7.26 -0.24
CA ASN A 140 14.61 6.80 -0.08
C ASN A 140 15.05 6.02 -1.34
N ALA A 141 15.27 6.75 -2.44
CA ALA A 141 15.72 6.17 -3.70
C ALA A 141 17.07 5.42 -3.58
N PRO A 142 18.07 5.89 -2.78
CA PRO A 142 19.31 5.13 -2.57
C PRO A 142 19.08 3.71 -2.05
N LEU A 143 18.13 3.51 -1.12
CA LEU A 143 17.77 2.18 -0.64
C LEU A 143 17.23 1.29 -1.77
N LEU A 144 16.31 1.82 -2.60
CA LEU A 144 15.77 1.08 -3.74
C LEU A 144 16.83 0.75 -4.77
N HIS A 145 17.72 1.69 -5.10
CA HIS A 145 18.81 1.46 -6.05
C HIS A 145 19.77 0.37 -5.56
N MET A 146 20.16 0.42 -4.28
CA MET A 146 21.01 -0.61 -3.68
C MET A 146 20.37 -2.01 -3.82
N LEU A 147 19.09 -2.14 -3.50
CA LEU A 147 18.38 -3.43 -3.61
C LEU A 147 18.31 -3.92 -5.07
N LEU A 148 17.95 -3.04 -6.01
CA LEU A 148 17.89 -3.37 -7.43
C LEU A 148 19.26 -3.76 -8.00
N GLU A 149 20.34 -3.11 -7.56
CA GLU A 149 21.71 -3.44 -7.97
C GLU A 149 22.17 -4.80 -7.47
N HIS A 150 21.65 -5.25 -6.32
CA HIS A 150 21.93 -6.57 -5.75
C HIS A 150 20.95 -7.66 -6.19
N GLY A 151 20.13 -7.38 -7.21
CA GLY A 151 19.26 -8.39 -7.83
C GLY A 151 17.99 -8.69 -7.03
N TYR A 152 17.52 -7.75 -6.21
CA TYR A 152 16.21 -7.83 -5.57
C TYR A 152 15.15 -7.11 -6.41
N LEU A 153 13.96 -7.71 -6.49
CA LEU A 153 12.73 -7.08 -6.98
C LEU A 153 11.94 -6.45 -5.82
#